data_AF-A0A554IAI0-F1
#
_entry.id   AF-A0A554IAI0-F1
#
_cell.length_a   1.000
_cell.length_b   1.000
_cell.length_c   1.000
_cell.angle_alpha   90.00
_cell.angle_beta   90.00
_cell.angle_gamma   90.00
#
_symmetry.space_group_name_H-M   'P 1'
#
loop_
_entity.id
_entity.type
_entity.pdbx_description
1 polymer ?
#
loop_
_entity_poly.entity_id
_entity_poly.type
_entity_poly.pdbx_seq_one_letter_code
_entity_poly.pdbx_strand_id
1 'polypeptide(L)' 'MQKEALESSHPKVNHPQIIEVICGLTEGMLEKMSLSGKVRAKIVDQDNEEIIWVSIENKENPNLLIGQRGSNLNALQH' A
#
# COMPACT_ATOMS: atom_id res chain seq x y z
N MET A 1 9.77 -36.24 21.99
CA MET A 1 10.13 -35.99 20.57
C MET A 1 10.00 -34.48 20.35
N GLN A 2 11.10 -33.83 19.97
CA GLN A 2 11.22 -32.37 19.88
C GLN A 2 10.58 -31.85 18.59
N LYS A 3 10.03 -30.63 18.69
CA LYS A 3 9.41 -29.86 17.61
C LYS A 3 10.49 -29.26 16.73
N GLU A 4 10.39 -29.40 15.41
CA GLU A 4 11.10 -28.53 14.48
C GLU A 4 10.05 -27.75 13.69
N ALA A 5 9.88 -26.48 14.06
CA ALA A 5 9.25 -25.51 13.19
C ALA A 5 10.29 -25.16 12.12
N LEU A 6 9.99 -25.47 10.85
CA LEU A 6 10.75 -24.95 9.72
C LEU A 6 10.60 -23.43 9.73
N GLU A 7 11.61 -22.73 10.25
CA GLU A 7 11.76 -21.30 10.02
C GLU A 7 12.04 -21.09 8.54
N SER A 8 11.09 -20.43 7.86
CA SER A 8 11.22 -20.00 6.48
C SER A 8 12.52 -19.21 6.29
N SER A 9 13.45 -19.80 5.55
CA SER A 9 14.78 -19.26 5.24
C SER A 9 14.71 -18.27 4.08
N HIS A 10 13.87 -17.25 4.19
CA HIS A 10 13.82 -16.16 3.21
C HIS A 10 14.38 -14.89 3.85
N PRO A 11 15.47 -14.31 3.31
CA PRO A 11 15.93 -13.02 3.78
C PRO A 11 14.82 -12.00 3.54
N LYS A 12 14.33 -11.36 4.59
CA LYS A 12 13.40 -10.22 4.48
C LYS A 12 14.09 -9.15 3.67
N VAL A 13 13.76 -9.04 2.39
CA VAL A 13 14.29 -7.98 1.55
C VAL A 13 13.56 -6.71 1.97
N ASN A 14 14.18 -5.96 2.87
CA ASN A 14 13.74 -4.61 3.14
C ASN A 14 13.92 -3.83 1.82
N HIS A 15 12.82 -3.46 1.19
CA HIS A 15 12.78 -2.55 0.04
C HIS A 15 12.34 -1.13 0.49
N PRO A 16 13.10 -0.37 1.31
CA PRO A 16 12.69 0.98 1.72
C PRO A 16 12.37 1.88 0.51
N GLN A 17 13.15 1.71 -0.56
CA GLN A 17 13.03 2.49 -1.79
C GLN A 17 11.69 2.26 -2.51
N ILE A 18 11.13 1.04 -2.49
CA ILE A 18 9.85 0.78 -3.17
C ILE A 18 8.70 1.44 -2.42
N ILE A 19 8.77 1.47 -1.08
CA ILE A 19 7.79 2.13 -0.23
C ILE A 19 7.80 3.63 -0.45
N GLU A 20 8.99 4.25 -0.50
CA GLU A 20 9.13 5.68 -0.79
C GLU A 20 8.58 6.04 -2.17
N VAL A 21 8.89 5.24 -3.20
CA VAL A 21 8.39 5.45 -4.57
C VAL A 21 6.87 5.35 -4.61
N ILE A 22 6.27 4.32 -4.01
CA ILE A 22 4.81 4.13 -4.02
C ILE A 22 4.10 5.25 -3.25
N CYS A 23 4.62 5.65 -2.09
CA CYS A 23 4.08 6.80 -1.35
C CYS A 23 4.12 8.06 -2.21
N GLY A 24 5.27 8.40 -2.81
CA GLY A 24 5.41 9.60 -3.63
C GLY A 24 4.53 9.60 -4.89
N LEU A 25 4.39 8.45 -5.57
CA LEU A 25 3.50 8.33 -6.72
C LEU A 25 2.03 8.52 -6.32
N THR A 26 1.62 7.90 -5.21
CA THR A 26 0.25 8.00 -4.70
C THR A 26 -0.06 9.44 -4.29
N GLU A 27 0.84 10.10 -3.56
CA GLU A 27 0.71 11.50 -3.17
C GLU A 27 0.61 12.42 -4.39
N GLY A 28 1.49 12.25 -5.38
CA GLY A 28 1.44 13.04 -6.62
C GLY A 28 0.16 12.82 -7.44
N MET A 29 -0.46 11.63 -7.37
CA MET A 29 -1.76 11.38 -7.99
C MET A 29 -2.90 12.07 -7.22
N LEU A 30 -2.88 12.01 -5.88
CA LEU A 30 -3.86 12.73 -5.05
C LEU A 30 -3.82 14.23 -5.32
N GLU A 31 -2.64 14.83 -5.42
CA GLU A 31 -2.47 16.24 -5.74
C GLU A 31 -3.07 16.60 -7.11
N LYS A 32 -2.85 15.77 -8.14
CA LYS A 32 -3.47 15.96 -9.47
C LYS A 32 -4.99 15.88 -9.44
N MET A 33 -5.56 15.14 -8.49
CA MET A 33 -7.00 15.05 -8.25
C MET A 33 -7.53 16.18 -7.35
N SER A 34 -6.69 17.16 -6.98
CA SER A 34 -7.01 18.22 -6.01
C SER A 34 -7.46 17.65 -4.66
N LEU A 35 -6.85 16.54 -4.23
CA LEU A 35 -7.08 15.90 -2.96
C LEU A 35 -5.82 16.01 -2.09
N SER A 36 -6.00 16.32 -0.80
CA SER A 36 -4.93 16.17 0.18
C SER A 36 -5.11 14.89 1.01
N GLY A 37 -4.00 14.19 1.30
CA GLY A 37 -4.06 12.97 2.10
C GLY A 37 -2.71 12.51 2.58
N LYS A 38 -2.69 11.83 3.73
CA LYS A 38 -1.47 11.20 4.25
C LYS A 38 -1.38 9.77 3.71
N VAL A 39 -0.32 9.47 2.98
CA VAL A 39 -0.07 8.13 2.44
C VAL A 39 0.91 7.38 3.33
N ARG A 40 0.63 6.09 3.57
CA ARG A 40 1.51 5.15 4.27
C ARG A 40 1.51 3.84 3.52
N ALA A 41 2.67 3.28 3.25
CA ALA A 41 2.79 1.95 2.66
C ALA A 41 3.63 1.02 3.54
N LYS A 42 3.33 -0.28 3.50
CA LYS A 42 4.11 -1.34 4.15
C LYS A 42 4.06 -2.61 3.32
N ILE A 43 5.14 -3.39 3.35
CA ILE A 43 5.14 -4.75 2.81
C ILE A 43 4.56 -5.67 3.88
N VAL A 44 3.63 -6.54 3.50
CA VAL A 44 3.04 -7.56 4.36
C VAL A 44 3.15 -8.91 3.66
N ASP A 45 3.55 -9.93 4.41
CA ASP A 45 3.48 -11.32 3.97
C ASP A 45 2.04 -11.80 4.11
N GLN A 46 1.42 -12.19 3.00
CA GLN A 46 0.08 -12.77 2.99
C GLN A 46 0.05 -13.94 2.01
N ASP A 47 -0.41 -15.12 2.47
CA ASP A 47 -0.56 -16.32 1.64
C ASP A 47 0.71 -16.77 0.88
N ASN A 48 1.88 -16.55 1.49
CA ASN A 48 3.23 -16.77 0.91
C ASN A 48 3.60 -15.79 -0.23
N GLU A 49 2.90 -14.68 -0.36
CA GLU A 49 3.20 -13.59 -1.29
C GLU A 49 3.52 -12.29 -0.52
N GLU A 50 4.44 -11.50 -1.06
CA GLU A 50 4.72 -10.15 -0.56
C GLU A 50 3.72 -9.16 -1.18
N ILE A 51 2.87 -8.57 -0.36
CA ILE A 51 1.87 -7.59 -0.79
C ILE A 51 2.27 -6.21 -0.27
N ILE A 52 2.14 -5.19 -1.12
CA ILE A 52 2.32 -3.80 -0.70
C ILE A 52 0.96 -3.24 -0.28
N TRP A 53 0.79 -3.04 1.02
CA TRP A 53 -0.39 -2.43 1.59
C TRP A 53 -0.24 -0.92 1.64
N VAL A 54 -1.07 -0.19 0.89
CA VAL A 54 -1.11 1.27 0.87
C VAL A 54 -2.35 1.78 1.62
N SER A 55 -2.16 2.71 2.55
CA SER A 55 -3.21 3.37 3.32
C SER A 55 -3.19 4.86 3.01
N ILE A 56 -4.36 5.39 2.63
CA ILE A 56 -4.57 6.80 2.34
C ILE A 56 -5.55 7.37 3.37
N GLU A 57 -5.10 8.34 4.15
CA GLU A 57 -5.94 9.08 5.08
C GLU A 57 -6.29 10.44 4.47
N ASN A 58 -7.52 10.59 3.97
CA ASN A 58 -8.03 11.83 3.38
C ASN A 58 -9.12 12.41 4.31
N LYS A 59 -8.92 13.65 4.79
CA LYS A 59 -9.84 14.31 5.73
C LYS A 59 -10.87 15.22 5.04
N GLU A 60 -10.73 15.45 3.75
CA GLU A 60 -11.54 16.41 2.99
C GLU A 60 -12.73 15.72 2.35
N ASN A 61 -12.50 14.69 1.53
CA ASN A 61 -13.56 14.04 0.77
C ASN A 61 -13.20 12.58 0.39
N PRO A 62 -13.34 11.63 1.32
CA PRO A 62 -13.04 10.22 1.05
C PRO A 62 -13.93 9.62 -0.05
N ASN A 63 -15.14 10.15 -0.26
CA ASN A 63 -16.05 9.65 -1.30
C ASN A 63 -15.55 9.95 -2.71
N LEU A 64 -14.87 11.09 -2.92
CA LEU A 64 -14.24 11.42 -4.19
C LEU A 64 -13.05 10.50 -4.48
N LEU A 65 -12.27 10.19 -3.46
CA LEU A 65 -11.15 9.24 -3.54
C LEU A 65 -11.63 7.82 -3.87
N ILE A 66 -12.69 7.36 -3.21
CA ILE A 66 -13.29 6.04 -3.47
C ILE A 66 -13.90 6.02 -4.88
N GLY A 67 -14.60 7.08 -5.28
CA GLY A 67 -15.36 7.14 -6.52
C GLY A 67 -16.62 6.26 -6.46
N GLN A 68 -17.35 6.20 -7.57
CA GLN A 68 -18.54 5.34 -7.64
C GLN A 68 -18.11 3.87 -7.58
N ARG A 69 -18.57 3.14 -6.56
CA ARG A 69 -18.26 1.72 -6.34
C ARG A 69 -16.75 1.40 -6.28
N GLY A 70 -15.93 2.34 -5.81
CA GLY A 70 -14.48 2.11 -5.70
C GLY A 70 -13.70 2.35 -7.00
N SER A 71 -14.31 2.88 -8.06
CA SER A 71 -13.68 3.04 -9.38
C SER A 71 -12.35 3.81 -9.33
N ASN A 72 -12.27 4.85 -8.52
CA ASN A 72 -11.09 5.71 -8.44
C ASN A 72 -9.97 5.04 -7.64
N LEU A 73 -10.31 4.30 -6.57
CA LEU A 73 -9.34 3.50 -5.83
C LEU A 73 -8.78 2.35 -6.68
N ASN A 74 -9.62 1.66 -7.46
CA ASN A 74 -9.15 0.64 -8.39
C ASN A 74 -8.23 1.23 -9.46
N ALA A 75 -8.58 2.39 -10.02
CA ALA A 75 -7.75 3.07 -11.02
C ALA A 75 -6.40 3.54 -10.43
N LEU A 76 -6.37 3.93 -9.15
CA LEU A 76 -5.15 4.31 -8.43
C LEU A 76 -4.25 3.11 -8.14
N GLN A 77 -4.83 1.91 -7.99
CA GLN A 77 -4.10 0.67 -7.73
C GLN A 77 -3.43 0.10 -9.00
N HIS A 78 -4.02 0.31 -10.18
CA HIS A 78 -3.52 -0.17 -11.47
C HIS A 78 -2.30 0.62 -11.97
#